data_AF-A0A1M5QGC2-F1
#
_entry.id   AF-A0A1M5QGC2-F1
#
_cell.length_a   1.000
_cell.length_b   1.000
_cell.length_c   1.000
_cell.angle_alpha   90.00
_cell.angle_beta   90.00
_cell.angle_gamma   90.00
#
_symmetry.space_group_name_H-M   'P 1'
#
loop_
_entity.id
_entity.type
_entity.pdbx_description
1 polymer ?
#
loop_
_entity_poly.entity_id
_entity_poly.type
_entity_poly.pdbx_seq_one_letter_code
_entity_poly.pdbx_strand_id
1 'polypeptide(L)' 'MIPPSTRDIMKIADSKYAVVVAVAKRARVLSEQAKNDENYRLSSMVTKALDEIVSGKIVVNFDGCNMSKGA' A
#
# COMPACT_ATOMS: atom_id res chain seq x y z
N MET A 1 2.84 -9.20 -12.16
CA MET A 1 3.52 -9.00 -10.87
C MET A 1 3.64 -10.36 -10.20
N ILE A 2 4.83 -10.74 -9.75
CA ILE A 2 5.00 -11.87 -8.84
C ILE A 2 4.77 -11.30 -7.43
N PRO A 3 3.81 -11.82 -6.66
CA PRO A 3 3.54 -11.30 -5.32
C PRO A 3 4.81 -11.43 -4.45
N PRO A 4 5.12 -10.42 -3.63
CA PRO A 4 6.29 -10.47 -2.74
C PRO A 4 6.18 -11.65 -1.78
N SER A 5 7.33 -12.22 -1.42
CA SER A 5 7.33 -13.32 -0.47
C SER A 5 6.85 -12.84 0.91
N THR A 6 6.21 -13.73 1.67
CA THR A 6 5.76 -13.41 3.04
C THR A 6 6.90 -12.91 3.93
N ARG A 7 8.13 -13.38 3.68
CA ARG A 7 9.34 -12.92 4.38
C ARG A 7 9.65 -11.46 4.11
N ASP A 8 9.47 -11.00 2.87
CA ASP A 8 9.76 -9.61 2.52
C ASP A 8 8.70 -8.67 3.07
N ILE A 9 7.44 -9.10 3.08
CA ILE A 9 6.34 -8.38 3.75
C ILE A 9 6.62 -8.21 5.25
N MET A 10 7.11 -9.27 5.91
CA MET A 10 7.44 -9.24 7.34
C MET A 10 8.65 -8.39 7.71
N LYS A 11 9.54 -8.06 6.76
CA LYS A 11 10.63 -7.11 7.02
C LYS A 11 10.14 -5.66 7.12
N ILE A 12 8.96 -5.39 6.57
CA ILE A 12 8.42 -4.03 6.38
C ILE A 12 7.37 -3.73 7.45
N ALA A 13 6.67 -4.75 7.95
CA ALA A 13 5.70 -4.60 9.02
C ALA A 13 5.67 -5.83 9.93
N ASP A 14 5.35 -5.58 11.20
CA ASP A 14 5.32 -6.60 12.25
C ASP A 14 4.23 -7.67 12.05
N SER A 15 3.25 -7.41 11.16
CA SER A 15 2.12 -8.33 10.91
C SER A 15 1.69 -8.37 9.45
N LYS A 16 1.38 -9.58 8.97
CA LYS A 16 0.82 -9.80 7.62
C LYS A 16 -0.49 -9.02 7.41
N TYR A 17 -1.34 -8.99 8.44
CA TYR A 17 -2.63 -8.29 8.38
C TYR A 17 -2.47 -6.78 8.39
N ALA A 18 -1.43 -6.28 9.08
CA ALA A 18 -1.08 -4.87 9.08
C ALA A 18 -0.78 -4.38 7.65
N VAL A 19 -0.04 -5.17 6.86
CA VAL A 19 0.23 -4.84 5.45
C VAL A 19 -1.05 -4.84 4.62
N VAL A 20 -1.93 -5.83 4.79
CA VAL A 20 -3.21 -5.86 4.05
C VAL A 20 -4.05 -4.62 4.32
N VAL A 21 -4.18 -4.23 5.59
CA VAL A 21 -4.94 -3.03 5.98
C VAL A 21 -4.29 -1.77 5.41
N ALA A 22 -2.97 -1.67 5.42
CA ALA A 22 -2.24 -0.53 4.87
C ALA A 22 -2.42 -0.40 3.36
N VAL A 23 -2.29 -1.50 2.63
CA VAL A 23 -2.51 -1.57 1.18
C VAL A 23 -3.95 -1.14 0.87
N ALA A 24 -4.94 -1.63 1.61
CA ALA A 24 -6.34 -1.26 1.39
C ALA A 24 -6.60 0.24 1.62
N LYS A 25 -6.05 0.81 2.70
CA LYS A 25 -6.14 2.27 2.98
C LYS A 25 -5.49 3.07 1.86
N ARG A 26 -4.30 2.67 1.41
CA ARG A 26 -3.57 3.36 0.36
C ARG A 26 -4.26 3.26 -1.00
N ALA A 27 -4.75 2.07 -1.36
CA ALA A 27 -5.52 1.85 -2.57
C ALA A 27 -6.77 2.73 -2.62
N ARG A 28 -7.47 2.92 -1.48
CA ARG A 28 -8.62 3.83 -1.40
C ARG A 28 -8.24 5.29 -1.68
N VAL A 29 -7.12 5.77 -1.13
CA VAL A 29 -6.62 7.14 -1.40
C VAL A 29 -6.28 7.30 -2.88
N LEU A 30 -5.56 6.34 -3.46
CA LEU A 30 -5.22 6.35 -4.88
C LEU A 30 -6.48 6.30 -5.76
N SER A 31 -7.48 5.52 -5.34
CA SER A 31 -8.75 5.42 -6.04
C SER A 31 -9.54 6.72 -6.05
N GLU A 32 -9.60 7.43 -4.92
CA GLU A 32 -10.25 8.75 -4.85
C GLU A 32 -9.49 9.81 -5.68
N GLN A 33 -8.16 9.73 -5.72
CA GLN A 33 -7.33 10.62 -6.56
C GLN A 33 -7.50 10.34 -8.06
N ALA A 34 -7.66 9.08 -8.44
CA ALA A 34 -7.83 8.64 -9.83
C ALA A 34 -9.30 8.59 -10.29
N LYS A 35 -10.25 9.06 -9.46
CA LYS A 35 -11.69 8.92 -9.70
C LYS A 35 -12.21 9.67 -10.93
N ASN A 36 -11.48 10.71 -11.36
CA ASN A 36 -11.77 11.49 -12.56
C ASN A 36 -10.94 11.05 -13.79
N ASP A 37 -10.17 9.98 -13.66
CA ASP A 37 -9.27 9.50 -14.70
C ASP A 37 -9.98 8.40 -15.51
N GLU A 38 -10.07 8.56 -16.83
CA GLU A 38 -10.80 7.62 -17.71
C GLU A 38 -10.17 6.22 -17.73
N ASN A 39 -8.91 6.09 -17.28
CA ASN A 39 -8.18 4.82 -17.19
C ASN A 39 -8.21 4.20 -15.78
N TYR A 40 -9.25 4.53 -15.01
CA TYR A 40 -9.44 4.01 -13.66
C TYR A 40 -9.60 2.48 -13.64
N ARG A 41 -8.63 1.78 -13.03
CA ARG A 41 -8.70 0.34 -12.75
C ARG A 41 -8.40 0.08 -11.28
N LEU A 42 -9.38 -0.44 -10.54
CA LEU A 42 -9.20 -0.81 -9.13
C LEU A 42 -8.00 -1.74 -8.90
N SER A 43 -7.82 -2.73 -9.79
CA SER A 43 -6.70 -3.67 -9.72
C SER A 43 -5.35 -2.96 -9.83
N SER A 44 -5.22 -1.92 -10.65
CA SER A 44 -3.95 -1.18 -10.80
C SER A 44 -3.64 -0.33 -9.57
N MET A 45 -4.67 0.16 -8.85
CA MET A 45 -4.48 0.92 -7.60
C MET A 45 -3.98 0.03 -6.46
N VAL A 46 -4.53 -1.18 -6.35
CA VAL A 46 -4.07 -2.16 -5.35
C VAL A 46 -2.64 -2.61 -5.64
N THR A 47 -2.32 -2.88 -6.91
CA THR A 47 -0.95 -3.22 -7.32
C THR A 47 0.03 -2.09 -7.01
N LYS A 48 -0.30 -0.84 -7.38
CA LYS A 48 0.54 0.33 -7.06
C LYS A 48 0.74 0.53 -5.56
N ALA A 49 -0.34 0.41 -4.78
CA ALA A 49 -0.27 0.56 -3.33
C ALA A 49 0.64 -0.50 -2.69
N LEU A 50 0.56 -1.75 -3.17
CA LEU A 50 1.43 -2.82 -2.70
C LEU A 50 2.90 -2.56 -3.06
N ASP A 51 3.18 -2.13 -4.30
CA ASP A 51 4.54 -1.76 -4.72
C ASP A 51 5.11 -0.60 -3.89
N GLU A 52 4.32 0.44 -3.61
CA GLU A 52 4.74 1.58 -2.79
C GLU A 52 5.11 1.17 -1.35
N ILE A 53 4.38 0.22 -0.77
CA ILE A 53 4.68 -0.29 0.57
C ILE A 53 5.89 -1.22 0.54
N VAL A 54 5.96 -2.14 -0.43
CA VAL A 54 7.07 -3.10 -0.55
C VAL A 54 8.40 -2.41 -0.86
N SER A 55 8.37 -1.35 -1.67
CA SER A 55 9.55 -0.54 -1.98
C SER A 55 10.00 0.37 -0.84
N GLY A 56 9.26 0.44 0.27
CA GLY A 56 9.57 1.31 1.39
C GLY A 56 9.27 2.80 1.14
N LYS A 57 8.66 3.16 0.01
CA LYS A 57 8.21 4.55 -0.26
C LYS A 57 7.15 5.01 0.74
N ILE A 58 6.36 4.06 1.25
CA ILE A 58 5.34 4.31 2.28
C ILE A 58 5.64 3.41 3.46
N VAL A 59 5.98 4.03 4.58
CA VAL A 59 6.16 3.35 5.86
C VAL A 59 4.87 3.47 6.65
N VAL A 60 4.34 2.33 7.11
CA VAL A 60 3.07 2.27 7.81
C VAL A 60 3.35 2.23 9.31
N ASN A 61 3.34 3.39 9.96
CA ASN A 61 3.44 3.45 11.42
C ASN A 61 2.06 3.21 12.04
N PHE A 62 1.98 2.21 12.92
CA PHE A 62 0.73 1.78 13.57
C PHE A 62 0.41 2.53 14.87
N ASP A 63 1.14 3.60 15.21
CA ASP A 63 0.91 4.43 16.41
C ASP A 63 -0.28 5.41 16.31
N GLY A 64 -1.31 5.04 15.53
CA GLY A 64 -2.48 5.89 15.33
C GLY A 64 -2.44 6.63 13.99
N CYS A 65 -3.00 5.98 12.96
CA CYS A 65 -3.63 6.62 11.80
C CYS A 65 -2.91 7.74 11.02
N ASN A 66 -1.57 7.83 11.00
CA ASN A 66 -0.88 8.74 10.08
C ASN A 66 0.08 8.01 9.13
N MET A 67 -0.22 8.08 7.83
CA MET A 67 0.65 7.59 6.75
C MET A 67 1.66 8.69 6.43
N SER A 68 2.89 8.56 6.93
CA SER A 68 4.01 9.44 6.59
C SER A 68 4.71 8.95 5.32
N LYS A 69 5.02 9.88 4.40
CA LYS A 69 5.82 9.58 3.21
C LYS A 69 7.25 9.24 3.66
N GLY A 70 7.80 8.12 3.19
CA GLY A 70 9.21 7.81 3.36
C GLY A 70 10.05 8.90 2.71
N ALA A 71 11.06 9.38 3.43
CA ALA A 71 12.01 10.39 2.97
C ALA A 71 12.87 9.87 1.81
#